data_AF-A0A410TR15-F1
#
_entry.id   AF-A0A410TR15-F1
#
_cell.length_a   1.000
_cell.length_b   1.000
_cell.length_c   1.000
_cell.angle_alpha   90.00
_cell.angle_beta   90.00
_cell.angle_gamma   90.00
#
_symmetry.space_group_name_H-M   'P 1'
#
loop_
_entity.id
_entity.type
_entity.pdbx_description
1 polymer ?
#
loop_
_entity_poly.entity_id
_entity_poly.type
_entity_poly.pdbx_seq_one_letter_code
_entity_poly.pdbx_strand_id
1 'polypeptide(L)'
;MRRLTRSDLASRVGPRPPSDAFWRRAIDRGEAALGVGGDAVGADNGGEPGDDRPTEPLDTGDIVDVGDHAFVVVDADRTAAGGRIYRIELVVDRDED
;
A
#
# COMPACT_ATOMS: atom_id res chain seq x y z
N MET A 1 0.37 -6.62 10.16
CA MET A 1 -0.99 -6.23 10.56
C MET A 1 -0.96 -4.89 11.28
N ARG A 2 -0.86 -3.85 10.46
CA ARG A 2 -1.02 -2.44 10.80
C ARG A 2 -2.20 -1.90 9.99
N ARG A 3 -2.98 -0.99 10.59
CA ARG A 3 -4.01 -0.22 9.89
C ARG A 3 -3.43 1.14 9.49
N LEU A 4 -3.64 1.52 8.24
CA LEU A 4 -3.04 2.67 7.58
C LEU A 4 -4.16 3.46 6.92
N THR A 5 -4.22 4.77 7.15
CA THR A 5 -5.13 5.62 6.37
C THR A 5 -4.57 5.88 4.97
N ARG A 6 -5.41 6.34 4.04
CA ARG A 6 -4.94 6.84 2.73
C ARG A 6 -3.80 7.86 2.85
N SER A 7 -3.85 8.74 3.86
CA SER A 7 -2.81 9.75 4.11
C SER A 7 -1.51 9.12 4.62
N ASP A 8 -1.62 8.16 5.55
CA ASP A 8 -0.48 7.36 6.02
C ASP A 8 0.19 6.57 4.90
N LEU A 9 -0.62 6.00 4.01
CA LEU A 9 -0.13 5.30 2.85
C LEU A 9 0.57 6.27 1.91
N ALA A 10 -0.01 7.44 1.63
CA ALA A 10 0.59 8.48 0.79
C ALA A 10 1.96 8.94 1.33
N SER A 11 2.08 9.10 2.66
CA SER A 11 3.37 9.42 3.30
C SER A 11 4.41 8.31 3.16
N ARG A 12 4.00 7.03 3.07
CA ARG A 12 4.90 5.88 2.95
C ARG A 12 5.28 5.52 1.53
N VAL A 13 4.37 5.69 0.56
CA VAL A 13 4.65 5.40 -0.86
C VAL A 13 5.35 6.56 -1.60
N GLY A 14 5.73 7.61 -0.86
CA GLY A 14 6.56 8.71 -1.35
C GLY A 14 5.85 9.60 -2.37
N PRO A 15 6.59 10.25 -3.29
CA PRO A 15 6.10 11.37 -4.11
C PRO A 15 5.01 11.00 -5.14
N ARG A 16 4.65 9.72 -5.27
CA ARG A 16 3.60 9.24 -6.17
C ARG A 16 2.51 8.48 -5.41
N PRO A 17 1.71 9.18 -4.60
CA PRO A 17 0.56 8.56 -3.97
C PRO A 17 -0.46 8.09 -5.01
N PRO A 18 -1.17 6.97 -4.75
CA PRO A 18 -2.24 6.51 -5.62
C PRO A 18 -3.34 7.57 -5.78
N SER A 19 -3.71 7.82 -7.04
CA SER A 19 -4.72 8.81 -7.40
C SER A 19 -6.13 8.39 -6.96
N ASP A 20 -7.04 9.35 -6.83
CA ASP A 20 -8.43 9.06 -6.47
C ASP A 20 -9.14 8.13 -7.47
N ALA A 21 -8.86 8.30 -8.76
CA ALA A 21 -9.38 7.44 -9.83
C ALA A 21 -8.93 5.98 -9.68
N PHE A 22 -7.73 5.74 -9.14
CA PHE A 22 -7.26 4.40 -8.82
C PHE A 22 -8.12 3.79 -7.71
N TRP A 23 -8.35 4.53 -6.63
CA TRP A 23 -9.18 4.07 -5.51
C TRP A 23 -10.62 3.79 -5.92
N ARG A 24 -11.23 4.68 -6.73
CA ARG A 24 -12.60 4.44 -7.24
C ARG A 24 -12.67 3.16 -8.07
N ARG A 25 -11.65 2.89 -8.89
CA ARG A 25 -11.56 1.65 -9.67
C ARG A 25 -11.30 0.41 -8.79
N ALA A 26 -10.51 0.56 -7.73
CA ALA A 26 -10.26 -0.50 -6.76
C ALA A 26 -11.54 -0.88 -6.02
N ILE A 27 -12.35 0.10 -5.62
CA ILE A 27 -13.64 -0.09 -4.97
C ILE A 27 -14.63 -0.78 -5.93
N ASP A 28 -14.77 -0.27 -7.15
CA ASP A 28 -15.67 -0.82 -8.17
C ASP A 28 -15.34 -2.29 -8.52
N ARG A 29 -14.05 -2.63 -8.55
CA ARG A 29 -13.57 -3.98 -8.86
C ARG A 29 -13.49 -4.91 -7.65
N GLY A 30 -13.41 -4.36 -6.43
CA GLY A 30 -13.12 -5.10 -5.20
C GLY A 30 -11.65 -5.54 -5.04
N GLU A 31 -10.79 -5.27 -6.01
CA GLU A 31 -9.35 -5.57 -5.96
C GLU A 31 -8.54 -4.53 -6.74
N ALA A 32 -7.29 -4.32 -6.34
CA ALA A 32 -6.35 -3.49 -7.10
C ALA A 32 -4.89 -3.88 -6.87
N ALA A 33 -4.03 -3.41 -7.77
CA ALA A 33 -2.59 -3.56 -7.67
C ALA A 33 -1.96 -2.17 -7.46
N LEU A 34 -1.44 -1.92 -6.27
CA LEU A 34 -0.77 -0.69 -5.89
C LEU A 34 0.73 -0.78 -6.23
N GLY A 35 1.13 -0.08 -7.30
CA GLY A 35 2.55 0.04 -7.66
C GLY A 35 3.25 1.13 -6.84
N VAL A 36 4.30 0.75 -6.13
CA VAL A 36 5.17 1.63 -5.35
C VAL A 36 6.55 1.65 -6.02
N GLY A 37 7.02 2.84 -6.38
CA GLY A 37 8.33 3.01 -7.01
C GLY A 37 9.48 2.65 -6.08
N GLY A 38 10.62 2.25 -6.62
CA GLY A 38 11.81 1.92 -5.83
C GLY A 38 12.31 3.07 -4.94
N ASP A 39 12.02 4.31 -5.32
CA ASP A 39 12.27 5.49 -4.49
C ASP A 39 11.57 5.42 -3.12
N ALA A 40 10.39 4.83 -3.05
CA ALA A 40 9.66 4.62 -1.79
C ALA A 40 9.97 3.26 -1.14
N VAL A 41 10.51 2.30 -1.89
CA VAL A 41 10.97 1.00 -1.39
C VAL A 41 12.46 1.11 -1.07
N GLY A 42 12.77 1.71 0.07
CA GLY A 42 14.15 1.98 0.47
C GLY A 42 14.48 3.45 0.73
N ALA A 43 13.48 4.35 0.71
CA ALA A 43 13.57 5.66 1.36
C ALA A 43 13.61 5.48 2.88
N ASP A 44 14.70 4.92 3.38
CA ASP A 44 15.11 5.15 4.74
C ASP A 44 15.68 6.57 4.86
N ASN A 45 15.30 7.21 5.95
CA ASN A 45 15.31 8.64 6.15
C ASN A 45 16.71 9.11 6.56
N GLY A 46 17.66 9.30 5.65
CA GLY A 46 18.92 10.01 5.96
C GLY A 46 19.59 9.58 7.30
N GLY A 47 19.43 8.31 7.67
CA GLY A 47 19.80 7.74 8.96
C GLY A 47 20.88 6.69 8.74
N GLU A 48 21.78 6.59 9.70
CA GLU A 48 23.03 5.83 9.65
C GLU A 48 22.98 4.47 8.91
N PRO A 49 24.04 4.12 8.14
CA PRO A 49 24.19 2.80 7.53
C PRO A 49 24.37 1.75 8.65
N GLY A 50 23.28 1.16 9.12
CA GLY A 50 23.33 0.22 10.24
C GLY A 50 22.12 -0.70 10.45
N ASP A 51 20.93 -0.38 9.95
CA ASP A 51 19.76 -1.27 10.02
C ASP A 51 19.36 -1.74 8.61
N ASP A 52 20.05 -2.78 8.14
CA ASP A 52 20.00 -3.35 6.78
C ASP A 52 18.72 -4.19 6.54
N ARG A 53 17.56 -3.72 7.00
CA ARG A 53 16.27 -4.26 6.59
C ARG A 53 15.50 -3.15 5.91
N PRO A 54 15.29 -3.22 4.57
CA PRO A 54 14.41 -2.29 3.89
C PRO A 54 13.09 -2.25 4.66
N THR A 55 12.75 -1.10 5.24
CA THR A 55 11.43 -0.90 5.83
C THR A 55 10.45 -0.87 4.67
N GLU A 56 9.90 -2.04 4.32
CA GLU A 56 8.93 -2.14 3.24
C GLU A 56 7.73 -1.24 3.56
N PRO A 57 7.26 -0.41 2.62
CA PRO A 57 6.23 0.59 2.91
C PRO A 57 4.88 -0.03 3.29
N LEU A 58 4.63 -1.28 2.90
CA LEU A 58 3.46 -2.08 3.21
C LEU A 58 3.88 -3.55 3.42
N ASP A 59 3.18 -4.26 4.30
CA ASP A 59 3.34 -5.69 4.51
C ASP A 59 2.05 -6.45 4.17
N THR A 60 2.16 -7.74 3.84
CA THR A 60 0.97 -8.57 3.59
C THR A 60 0.15 -8.71 4.89
N GLY A 61 -1.16 -8.49 4.77
CA GLY A 61 -2.09 -8.42 5.88
C GLY A 61 -2.22 -7.04 6.53
N ASP A 62 -1.53 -6.01 6.02
CA ASP A 62 -1.84 -4.63 6.41
C ASP A 62 -3.15 -4.17 5.77
N ILE A 63 -3.86 -3.28 6.46
CA ILE A 63 -5.17 -2.77 6.05
C ILE A 63 -5.04 -1.27 5.75
N VAL A 64 -5.56 -0.85 4.60
CA VAL A 64 -5.59 0.52 4.11
C VAL A 64 -7.02 1.04 4.14
N ASP A 65 -7.29 2.00 5.02
CA ASP A 65 -8.58 2.69 5.12
C ASP A 65 -8.67 3.84 4.11
N VAL A 66 -9.66 3.77 3.22
CA VAL A 66 -9.90 4.67 2.09
C VAL A 66 -11.34 5.20 2.17
N GLY A 67 -11.53 6.26 2.94
CA GLY A 67 -12.87 6.77 3.24
C GLY A 67 -13.65 5.73 4.05
N ASP A 68 -14.81 5.31 3.54
CA ASP A 68 -15.66 4.29 4.16
C ASP A 68 -15.29 2.85 3.80
N HIS A 69 -14.25 2.66 2.98
CA HIS A 69 -13.85 1.34 2.47
C HIS A 69 -12.47 0.96 3.02
N ALA A 70 -12.31 -0.29 3.45
CA ALA A 70 -11.02 -0.82 3.89
C ALA A 70 -10.46 -1.80 2.85
N PHE A 71 -9.16 -1.80 2.62
CA PHE A 71 -8.48 -2.71 1.71
C PHE A 71 -7.38 -3.47 2.44
N VAL A 72 -7.32 -4.79 2.31
CA VAL A 72 -6.23 -5.60 2.90
C VAL A 72 -5.20 -5.91 1.83
N VAL A 73 -3.92 -5.79 2.17
CA VAL A 73 -2.82 -6.25 1.33
C VAL A 73 -2.79 -7.77 1.38
N VAL A 74 -2.97 -8.43 0.25
CA VAL A 74 -2.98 -9.90 0.15
C VAL A 74 -1.71 -10.45 -0.46
N ASP A 75 -0.99 -9.62 -1.22
CA ASP A 75 0.24 -10.03 -1.90
C ASP A 75 1.17 -8.84 -2.12
N ALA A 76 2.47 -9.10 -2.22
CA ALA A 76 3.50 -8.09 -2.41
C ALA A 76 4.62 -8.61 -3.32
N ASP A 77 4.65 -8.15 -4.56
CA ASP A 77 5.61 -8.60 -5.57
C ASP A 77 6.70 -7.56 -5.85
N ARG A 78 7.90 -8.00 -6.26
CA ARG A 78 9.00 -7.08 -6.61
C ARG A 78 8.96 -6.75 -8.09
N THR A 79 9.02 -5.47 -8.39
CA THR A 79 9.21 -5.04 -9.77
C THR A 79 10.68 -5.07 -10.16
N ALA A 80 10.96 -5.33 -11.44
CA ALA A 80 12.32 -5.26 -11.99
C ALA A 80 12.95 -3.85 -11.87
N ALA A 81 12.13 -2.81 -11.76
CA ALA A 81 12.57 -1.42 -11.56
C ALA A 81 12.94 -1.10 -10.10
N GLY A 82 13.01 -2.09 -9.21
CA GLY A 82 13.34 -1.92 -7.79
C GLY A 82 12.17 -1.46 -6.92
N GLY A 83 10.99 -1.24 -7.49
CA GLY A 83 9.75 -0.98 -6.76
C GLY A 83 9.02 -2.25 -6.30
N ARG A 84 7.86 -2.08 -5.68
CA ARG A 84 6.97 -3.14 -5.19
C ARG A 84 5.57 -2.99 -5.77
N ILE A 85 4.89 -4.08 -6.08
CA ILE A 85 3.47 -4.09 -6.41
C ILE A 85 2.74 -4.81 -5.29
N TYR A 86 1.91 -4.08 -4.55
CA TYR A 86 1.07 -4.65 -3.51
C TYR A 86 -0.30 -4.94 -4.09
N ARG A 87 -0.74 -6.20 -4.03
CA ARG A 87 -2.12 -6.55 -4.35
C ARG A 87 -2.98 -6.30 -3.12
N ILE A 88 -4.03 -5.53 -3.30
CA ILE A 88 -4.99 -5.21 -2.26
C ILE A 88 -6.38 -5.69 -2.66
N GLU A 89 -7.15 -6.17 -1.69
CA GLU A 89 -8.52 -6.60 -1.87
C GLU A 89 -9.43 -5.83 -0.92
N LEU A 90 -10.62 -5.47 -1.40
CA LEU A 90 -11.61 -4.76 -0.62
C LEU A 90 -12.08 -5.66 0.53
N VAL A 91 -11.89 -5.19 1.76
CA VAL A 91 -12.51 -5.75 2.95
C VAL A 91 -13.95 -5.27 2.93
N VAL A 92 -14.82 -6.06 2.29
CA VAL A 92 -16.25 -5.92 2.52
C VAL A 92 -16.52 -6.36 3.95
N ASP A 93 -16.90 -5.42 4.81
CA ASP A 93 -17.59 -5.78 6.04
C ASP A 93 -18.82 -6.55 5.58
N ARG A 94 -18.87 -7.83 5.91
CA ARG A 94 -20.01 -8.69 5.62
C ARG A 94 -21.08 -8.37 6.66
N ASP A 95 -21.45 -7.11 6.74
CA ASP A 95 -22.55 -6.59 7.55
C ASP A 95 -23.61 -6.15 6.54
N GLU A 96 -24.48 -7.11 6.19
CA GLU A 96 -25.92 -6.95 5.93
C GLU A 96 -26.46 -8.25 5.31
N ASP A 97 -26.85 -9.19 6.19
CA ASP A 97 -27.98 -10.10 5.98
C ASP A 97 -28.67 -10.38 7.33
#